data_AF-A0A9D7CTK3-F1
#
_entry.id   AF-A0A9D7CTK3-F1
#
_cell.length_a   1.000
_cell.length_b   1.000
_cell.length_c   1.000
_cell.angle_alpha   90.00
_cell.angle_beta   90.00
_cell.angle_gamma   90.00
#
_symmetry.space_group_name_H-M   'P 1'
#
loop_
_entity.id
_entity.type
_entity.pdbx_description
1 polymer ?
#
loop_
_entity_poly.entity_id
_entity_poly.type
_entity_poly.pdbx_seq_one_letter_code
_entity_poly.pdbx_strand_id
1 'polypeptide(L)'
;MGEDKRGRNGHVSGNNGNGTPVEDENGPDSDAPADADEDATQEAGMPAPVVDLAAACVRFVTQRYRVPLDFTPDTLSLVDQYVRDARLELKEKPETLALVQGAVGAYLGEVIRLAHGGVWRAEGEESSWRVLMTRVFLSFNPIGMAREALLLEEAEGWGAHLEVDAAEREVVDRRLSALPETDLAEYYLPTTRFDVVQIAADALRERMRSSGLGDVKFDQGDYK
;
A
#
# COMPACT_ATOMS: atom_id res chain seq x y z
N MET A 1 -29.65 -50.23 -36.77
CA MET A 1 -28.69 -51.33 -36.62
C MET A 1 -28.18 -51.25 -35.20
N GLY A 2 -28.39 -52.29 -34.38
CA GLY A 2 -27.76 -52.42 -33.06
C GLY A 2 -28.71 -52.39 -31.85
N GLU A 3 -29.57 -53.40 -31.76
CA GLU A 3 -30.07 -53.94 -30.49
C GLU A 3 -28.91 -54.61 -29.71
N ASP A 4 -28.94 -54.44 -28.38
CA ASP A 4 -28.85 -55.52 -27.38
C ASP A 4 -27.54 -56.35 -27.24
N LYS A 5 -26.94 -56.34 -26.03
CA LYS A 5 -26.78 -57.53 -25.15
C LYS A 5 -25.66 -57.39 -24.11
N ARG A 6 -26.02 -57.84 -22.89
CA ARG A 6 -25.15 -58.17 -21.75
C ARG A 6 -24.19 -59.31 -22.10
N GLY A 7 -23.02 -59.35 -21.44
CA GLY A 7 -22.13 -60.50 -21.41
C GLY A 7 -21.22 -60.47 -20.18
N ARG A 8 -21.19 -61.58 -19.45
CA ARG A 8 -20.64 -61.78 -18.09
C ARG A 8 -19.29 -62.52 -18.14
N ASN A 9 -18.52 -62.36 -17.06
CA ASN A 9 -17.61 -63.31 -16.41
C ASN A 9 -16.23 -63.66 -17.02
N GLY A 10 -15.19 -63.54 -16.18
CA GLY A 10 -14.60 -64.75 -15.58
C GLY A 10 -13.07 -64.81 -15.45
N HIS A 11 -12.55 -64.63 -14.22
CA HIS A 11 -11.47 -65.40 -13.53
C HIS A 11 -11.09 -64.62 -12.24
N VAL A 12 -11.22 -65.09 -10.97
CA VAL A 12 -10.72 -66.30 -10.26
C VAL A 12 -9.20 -66.41 -10.42
N SER A 13 -8.30 -66.45 -9.44
CA SER A 13 -8.24 -66.85 -8.02
C SER A 13 -7.05 -66.05 -7.41
N GLY A 14 -6.80 -65.95 -6.10
CA GLY A 14 -7.16 -66.82 -5.01
C GLY A 14 -6.72 -66.25 -3.66
N ASN A 15 -7.18 -66.97 -2.65
CA ASN A 15 -7.44 -66.62 -1.27
C ASN A 15 -6.27 -66.95 -0.33
N ASN A 16 -6.26 -66.32 0.85
CA ASN A 16 -6.00 -66.87 2.20
C ASN A 16 -5.54 -65.70 3.10
N GLY A 17 -6.17 -65.34 4.22
CA GLY A 17 -7.13 -66.03 5.06
C GLY A 17 -6.58 -66.15 6.50
N ASN A 18 -7.42 -65.75 7.47
CA ASN A 18 -7.30 -65.82 8.95
C ASN A 18 -6.47 -64.76 9.69
N GLY A 19 -6.98 -64.08 10.73
CA GLY A 19 -8.31 -64.18 11.35
C GLY A 19 -8.52 -63.28 12.58
N THR A 20 -9.78 -62.86 12.74
CA THR A 20 -10.59 -62.58 13.96
C THR A 20 -10.17 -61.52 15.00
N PRO A 21 -11.17 -60.96 15.74
CA PRO A 21 -11.32 -59.53 15.97
C PRO A 21 -11.00 -59.14 17.42
N VAL A 22 -10.78 -57.85 17.64
CA VAL A 22 -10.86 -57.25 18.98
C VAL A 22 -11.76 -56.05 18.87
N GLU A 23 -12.94 -56.17 19.48
CA GLU A 23 -13.79 -55.05 19.87
C GLU A 23 -13.10 -54.33 21.02
N ASP A 24 -13.00 -53.01 20.93
CA ASP A 24 -12.90 -52.16 22.10
C ASP A 24 -13.76 -50.91 21.84
N GLU A 25 -14.92 -50.92 22.46
CA GLU A 25 -15.76 -49.75 22.71
C GLU A 25 -15.13 -48.94 23.85
N ASN A 26 -14.83 -47.66 23.61
CA ASN A 26 -14.80 -46.60 24.62
C ASN A 26 -14.85 -45.23 23.90
N GLY A 27 -15.95 -44.49 24.08
CA GLY A 27 -16.21 -43.16 23.50
C GLY A 27 -15.44 -42.02 24.19
N PRO A 28 -15.98 -40.80 24.35
CA PRO A 28 -17.12 -40.14 23.72
C PRO A 28 -16.73 -38.83 22.99
N ASP A 29 -17.70 -38.25 22.27
CA ASP A 29 -17.86 -36.83 21.90
C ASP A 29 -16.63 -36.04 21.41
N SER A 30 -16.59 -35.88 20.08
CA SER A 30 -15.86 -34.82 19.41
C SER A 30 -16.49 -33.45 19.70
N ASP A 31 -16.12 -32.83 20.81
CA ASP A 31 -16.24 -31.38 20.97
C ASP A 31 -14.88 -30.77 20.65
N ALA A 32 -14.63 -30.60 19.35
CA ALA A 32 -13.62 -29.66 18.90
C ALA A 32 -14.19 -28.25 19.10
N PRO A 33 -13.57 -27.37 19.90
CA PRO A 33 -13.84 -25.95 19.78
C PRO A 33 -13.21 -25.50 18.45
N ALA A 34 -14.03 -25.51 17.40
CA ALA A 34 -13.91 -24.51 16.36
C ALA A 34 -14.31 -23.18 17.01
N ASP A 35 -13.33 -22.29 17.17
CA ASP A 35 -13.45 -20.85 16.93
C ASP A 35 -12.41 -20.07 17.74
N ALA A 36 -11.95 -19.00 17.09
CA ALA A 36 -11.13 -17.92 17.62
C ALA A 36 -9.65 -18.25 17.84
N ASP A 37 -8.90 -18.28 16.74
CA ASP A 37 -7.82 -17.31 16.54
C ASP A 37 -7.38 -17.38 15.07
N GLU A 38 -8.33 -17.09 14.17
CA GLU A 38 -7.99 -16.45 12.90
C GLU A 38 -7.61 -15.01 13.27
N ASP A 39 -6.37 -14.84 13.74
CA ASP A 39 -5.73 -13.53 13.88
C ASP A 39 -5.51 -12.98 12.47
N ALA A 40 -6.62 -12.52 11.90
CA ALA A 40 -6.73 -11.76 10.68
C ALA A 40 -6.14 -10.37 10.91
N THR A 41 -4.87 -10.31 11.33
CA THR A 41 -3.93 -9.36 10.75
C THR A 41 -3.90 -9.65 9.25
N GLN A 42 -4.86 -9.06 8.54
CA GLN A 42 -4.85 -8.95 7.09
C GLN A 42 -3.47 -8.39 6.75
N GLU A 43 -2.59 -9.23 6.20
CA GLU A 43 -1.37 -8.81 5.53
C GLU A 43 -1.83 -7.91 4.39
N ALA A 44 -2.05 -6.63 4.68
CA ALA A 44 -2.58 -5.66 3.74
C ALA A 44 -1.45 -5.31 2.77
N GLY A 45 -1.23 -6.21 1.81
CA GLY A 45 -0.42 -5.95 0.64
C GLY A 45 -0.96 -4.74 -0.11
N MET A 46 -0.11 -4.16 -0.95
CA MET A 46 -0.49 -3.05 -1.82
C MET A 46 -1.74 -3.43 -2.65
N PRO A 47 -2.82 -2.62 -2.67
CA PRO A 47 -4.00 -2.88 -3.49
C PRO A 47 -3.64 -3.00 -4.98
N ALA A 48 -4.29 -3.90 -5.71
CA ALA A 48 -3.95 -4.19 -7.11
C ALA A 48 -3.89 -2.95 -8.03
N PRO A 49 -4.83 -1.98 -7.95
CA PRO A 49 -4.72 -0.75 -8.75
C PRO A 49 -3.45 0.06 -8.46
N VAL A 50 -3.02 0.11 -7.20
CA VAL A 50 -1.78 0.78 -6.79
C VAL A 50 -0.57 0.01 -7.34
N VAL A 51 -0.60 -1.34 -7.34
CA VAL A 51 0.47 -2.18 -7.93
C VAL A 51 0.66 -1.86 -9.40
N ASP A 52 -0.43 -1.80 -10.16
CA ASP A 52 -0.37 -1.54 -11.60
C ASP A 52 0.17 -0.14 -11.92
N LEU A 53 -0.27 0.87 -11.17
CA LEU A 53 0.18 2.26 -11.31
C LEU A 53 1.65 2.42 -10.89
N ALA A 54 2.05 1.87 -9.75
CA ALA A 54 3.43 1.91 -9.31
C ALA A 54 4.36 1.20 -10.31
N ALA A 55 3.95 0.04 -10.84
CA ALA A 55 4.68 -0.66 -11.89
C ALA A 55 4.75 0.16 -13.19
N ALA A 56 3.72 0.95 -13.52
CA ALA A 56 3.76 1.88 -14.65
C ALA A 56 4.83 2.96 -14.45
N CYS A 57 4.95 3.54 -13.25
CA CYS A 57 6.02 4.50 -12.94
C CYS A 57 7.40 3.89 -13.15
N VAL A 58 7.64 2.69 -12.61
CA VAL A 58 8.90 1.95 -12.80
C VAL A 58 9.20 1.80 -14.29
N ARG A 59 8.22 1.39 -15.11
CA ARG A 59 8.39 1.26 -16.57
C ARG A 59 8.72 2.59 -17.24
N PHE A 60 7.99 3.66 -16.93
CA PHE A 60 8.19 4.97 -17.55
C PHE A 60 9.58 5.54 -17.25
N VAL A 61 9.99 5.52 -15.98
CA VAL A 61 11.28 6.04 -15.53
C VAL A 61 12.43 5.17 -16.07
N THR A 62 12.31 3.84 -16.01
CA THR A 62 13.33 2.92 -16.54
C THR A 62 13.47 3.04 -18.06
N GLN A 63 12.36 3.19 -18.80
CA GLN A 63 12.42 3.37 -20.25
C GLN A 63 13.13 4.67 -20.63
N ARG A 64 12.95 5.73 -19.84
CA ARG A 64 13.52 7.04 -20.10
C ARG A 64 15.00 7.14 -19.71
N TYR A 65 15.36 6.75 -18.48
CA TYR A 65 16.70 6.95 -17.93
C TYR A 65 17.57 5.69 -17.91
N ARG A 66 17.01 4.52 -18.25
CA ARG A 66 17.71 3.22 -18.26
C ARG A 66 18.27 2.79 -16.89
N VAL A 67 17.72 3.36 -15.82
CA VAL A 67 18.02 2.99 -14.42
C VAL A 67 16.73 2.46 -13.80
N PRO A 68 16.74 1.27 -13.17
CA PRO A 68 15.56 0.72 -12.52
C PRO A 68 15.26 1.48 -11.22
N LEU A 69 13.98 1.63 -10.93
CA LEU A 69 13.48 2.05 -9.63
C LEU A 69 13.35 0.84 -8.71
N ASP A 70 13.68 1.00 -7.42
CA ASP A 70 13.80 -0.11 -6.46
C ASP A 70 12.91 0.04 -5.22
N PHE A 71 12.01 1.02 -5.22
CA PHE A 71 11.13 1.38 -4.11
C PHE A 71 11.87 1.85 -2.85
N THR A 72 13.12 2.29 -2.97
CA THR A 72 13.85 2.98 -1.91
C THR A 72 13.80 4.50 -2.10
N PRO A 73 13.97 5.29 -1.02
CA PRO A 73 14.05 6.75 -1.13
C PRO A 73 15.16 7.24 -2.07
N ASP A 74 16.25 6.48 -2.20
CA ASP A 74 17.42 6.85 -3.01
C ASP A 74 17.07 7.01 -4.50
N THR A 75 16.10 6.24 -5.00
CA THR A 75 15.65 6.31 -6.39
C THR A 75 14.60 7.39 -6.66
N LEU A 76 14.11 8.10 -5.64
CA LEU A 76 13.17 9.23 -5.81
C LEU A 76 13.75 10.38 -6.62
N SER A 77 15.07 10.60 -6.58
CA SER A 77 15.74 11.62 -7.40
C SER A 77 15.53 11.41 -8.91
N LEU A 78 15.37 10.16 -9.37
CA LEU A 78 15.02 9.83 -10.75
C LEU A 78 13.56 10.17 -11.06
N VAL A 79 12.68 10.01 -10.07
CA VAL A 79 11.26 10.37 -10.17
C VAL A 79 11.11 11.90 -10.20
N ASP A 80 11.89 12.64 -9.42
CA ASP A 80 11.94 14.11 -9.48
C ASP A 80 12.29 14.60 -10.89
N GLN A 81 13.34 14.02 -11.49
CA GLN A 81 13.72 14.34 -12.86
C GLN A 81 12.61 13.95 -13.85
N TYR A 82 11.97 12.80 -13.66
CA TYR A 82 10.83 12.38 -14.47
C TYR A 82 9.67 13.38 -14.39
N VAL A 83 9.33 13.87 -13.21
CA VAL A 83 8.26 14.86 -13.00
C VAL A 83 8.60 16.19 -13.68
N ARG A 84 9.85 16.64 -13.62
CA ARG A 84 10.32 17.85 -14.34
C ARG A 84 10.16 17.70 -15.86
N ASP A 85 10.52 16.54 -16.39
CA ASP A 85 10.39 16.25 -17.82
C ASP A 85 8.91 16.12 -18.23
N ALA A 86 8.13 15.36 -17.46
CA ALA A 86 6.71 15.14 -17.70
C ALA A 86 5.91 16.44 -17.67
N ARG A 87 6.28 17.40 -16.80
CA ARG A 87 5.72 18.77 -16.80
C ARG A 87 5.84 19.46 -18.16
N LEU A 88 6.96 19.30 -18.84
CA LEU A 88 7.16 19.89 -20.16
C LEU A 88 6.30 19.18 -21.21
N GLU A 89 6.20 17.85 -21.12
CA GLU A 89 5.41 17.03 -22.05
C GLU A 89 3.90 17.24 -21.89
N LEU A 90 3.43 17.47 -20.66
CA LEU A 90 2.02 17.74 -20.36
C LEU A 90 1.48 19.02 -21.00
N LYS A 91 2.36 19.97 -21.35
CA LYS A 91 1.96 21.17 -22.12
C LYS A 91 1.49 20.80 -23.53
N GLU A 92 2.09 19.76 -24.10
CA GLU A 92 1.76 19.26 -25.44
C GLU A 92 0.71 18.15 -25.41
N LYS A 93 0.63 17.40 -24.30
CA LYS A 93 -0.24 16.23 -24.12
C LYS A 93 -0.96 16.22 -22.77
N PRO A 94 -1.84 17.21 -22.50
CA PRO A 94 -2.50 17.34 -21.20
C PRO A 94 -3.37 16.14 -20.83
N GLU A 95 -3.86 15.39 -21.81
CA GLU A 95 -4.64 14.16 -21.62
C GLU A 95 -3.87 13.05 -20.87
N THR A 96 -2.54 13.12 -20.84
CA THR A 96 -1.70 12.13 -20.14
C THR A 96 -1.62 12.37 -18.63
N LEU A 97 -2.10 13.52 -18.15
CA LEU A 97 -2.00 13.93 -16.74
C LEU A 97 -2.45 12.84 -15.77
N ALA A 98 -3.66 12.31 -15.96
CA ALA A 98 -4.25 11.31 -15.06
C ALA A 98 -3.35 10.06 -14.93
N LEU A 99 -2.83 9.56 -16.06
CA LEU A 99 -1.95 8.40 -16.07
C LEU A 99 -0.61 8.69 -15.36
N VAL A 100 -0.02 9.85 -15.63
CA VAL A 100 1.30 10.21 -15.06
C VAL A 100 1.17 10.48 -13.56
N GLN A 101 0.16 11.24 -13.13
CA GLN A 101 -0.06 11.51 -11.70
C GLN A 101 -0.34 10.23 -10.91
N GLY A 102 -1.17 9.33 -11.46
CA GLY A 102 -1.52 8.07 -10.81
C GLY A 102 -0.29 7.19 -10.65
N ALA A 103 0.52 7.07 -11.72
CA ALA A 103 1.75 6.28 -11.68
C ALA A 103 2.78 6.84 -10.69
N VAL A 104 3.11 8.14 -10.79
CA VAL A 104 4.09 8.78 -9.89
C VAL A 104 3.62 8.74 -8.44
N GLY A 105 2.34 9.04 -8.20
CA GLY A 105 1.76 9.05 -6.87
C GLY A 105 1.69 7.68 -6.22
N ALA A 106 1.30 6.63 -6.97
CA ALA A 106 1.30 5.26 -6.46
C ALA A 106 2.71 4.80 -6.08
N TYR A 107 3.72 5.12 -6.89
CA TYR A 107 5.11 4.81 -6.58
C TYR A 107 5.60 5.57 -5.34
N LEU A 108 5.40 6.89 -5.28
CA LEU A 108 5.78 7.70 -4.11
C LEU A 108 5.11 7.20 -2.83
N GLY A 109 3.81 6.95 -2.88
CA GLY A 109 3.04 6.45 -1.75
C GLY A 109 3.57 5.10 -1.24
N GLU A 110 4.01 4.23 -2.15
CA GLU A 110 4.61 2.96 -1.75
C GLU A 110 5.98 3.14 -1.10
N VAL A 111 6.85 3.99 -1.65
CA VAL A 111 8.16 4.27 -1.05
C VAL A 111 7.97 4.78 0.39
N ILE A 112 7.04 5.71 0.60
CA ILE A 112 6.71 6.24 1.92
C ILE A 112 6.14 5.14 2.84
N ARG A 113 5.21 4.32 2.34
CA ARG A 113 4.61 3.21 3.10
C ARG A 113 5.64 2.18 3.53
N LEU A 114 6.57 1.81 2.66
CA LEU A 114 7.65 0.87 2.97
C LEU A 114 8.65 1.45 3.96
N ALA A 115 9.02 2.73 3.81
CA ALA A 115 9.99 3.38 4.68
C ALA A 115 9.47 3.62 6.11
N HIS A 116 8.19 3.96 6.25
CA HIS A 116 7.64 4.42 7.53
C HIS A 116 6.51 3.54 8.10
N GLY A 117 6.04 2.56 7.35
CA GLY A 117 4.90 1.74 7.70
C GLY A 117 3.57 2.46 7.47
N GLY A 118 2.59 1.73 6.96
CA GLY A 118 1.28 2.28 6.64
C GLY A 118 0.45 1.26 5.87
N VAL A 119 -0.80 1.60 5.64
CA VAL A 119 -1.73 0.84 4.80
C VAL A 119 -2.36 1.76 3.76
N TRP A 120 -2.60 1.22 2.58
CA TRP A 120 -3.36 1.93 1.55
C TRP A 120 -4.86 1.77 1.82
N ARG A 121 -5.60 2.88 1.71
CA ARG A 121 -7.04 2.89 1.47
C ARG A 121 -7.24 3.36 0.03
N ALA A 122 -7.51 2.42 -0.88
CA ALA A 122 -7.66 2.66 -2.32
C ALA A 122 -9.09 2.36 -2.77
N GLU A 123 -10.06 3.06 -2.18
CA GLU A 123 -11.48 2.92 -2.48
C GLU A 123 -11.99 4.14 -3.23
N GLY A 124 -12.82 3.91 -4.25
CA GLY A 124 -13.36 4.98 -5.10
C GLY A 124 -12.33 5.55 -6.06
N GLU A 125 -12.46 6.85 -6.34
CA GLU A 125 -11.59 7.60 -7.25
C GLU A 125 -10.21 7.84 -6.63
N GLU A 126 -9.18 8.03 -7.46
CA GLU A 126 -7.79 8.28 -6.99
C GLU A 126 -7.68 9.49 -6.03
N SER A 127 -8.58 10.47 -6.15
CA SER A 127 -8.64 11.63 -5.25
C SER A 127 -9.07 11.28 -3.82
N SER A 128 -9.80 10.17 -3.59
CA SER A 128 -10.15 9.68 -2.26
C SER A 128 -9.15 8.70 -1.68
N TRP A 129 -8.15 8.26 -2.46
CA TRP A 129 -7.17 7.30 -1.97
C TRP A 129 -6.23 7.92 -0.94
N ARG A 130 -5.80 7.13 0.04
CA ARG A 130 -4.92 7.58 1.12
C ARG A 130 -3.88 6.52 1.45
N VAL A 131 -2.72 6.99 1.88
CA VAL A 131 -1.82 6.21 2.74
C VAL A 131 -2.15 6.60 4.18
N LEU A 132 -2.44 5.60 5.00
CA LEU A 132 -2.75 5.74 6.42
C LEU A 132 -1.60 5.18 7.23
N MET A 133 -0.94 6.00 8.03
CA MET A 133 0.24 5.57 8.78
C MET A 133 -0.20 4.74 10.00
N THR A 134 0.48 3.63 10.25
CA THR A 134 0.09 2.71 11.34
C THR A 134 0.81 2.99 12.65
N ARG A 135 1.84 3.85 12.64
CA ARG A 135 2.69 4.14 13.81
C ARG A 135 2.48 5.53 14.40
N VAL A 136 1.73 6.38 13.69
CA VAL A 136 1.37 7.76 14.04
C VAL A 136 0.04 8.07 13.35
N PHE A 137 -0.74 8.99 13.90
CA PHE A 137 -1.97 9.46 13.24
C PHE A 137 -1.60 10.48 12.15
N LEU A 138 -1.39 9.97 10.93
CA LEU A 138 -0.98 10.74 9.76
C LEU A 138 -1.56 10.09 8.50
N SER A 139 -2.30 10.86 7.71
CA SER A 139 -2.80 10.45 6.39
C SER A 139 -2.51 11.50 5.33
N PHE A 140 -2.42 11.06 4.08
CA PHE A 140 -2.25 11.94 2.91
C PHE A 140 -2.58 11.19 1.61
N ASN A 141 -2.80 11.93 0.53
CA ASN A 141 -2.98 11.42 -0.81
C ASN A 141 -1.70 11.63 -1.66
N PRO A 142 -0.91 10.57 -1.92
CA PRO A 142 0.31 10.70 -2.71
C PRO A 142 0.05 10.90 -4.22
N ILE A 143 -1.13 10.53 -4.74
CA ILE A 143 -1.55 10.88 -6.10
C ILE A 143 -1.86 12.37 -6.20
N GLY A 144 -2.47 12.93 -5.15
CA GLY A 144 -2.60 14.38 -4.97
C GLY A 144 -1.23 15.07 -4.97
N MET A 145 -0.27 14.58 -4.19
CA MET A 145 1.10 15.15 -4.18
C MET A 145 1.75 15.12 -5.57
N ALA A 146 1.63 14.00 -6.30
CA ALA A 146 2.16 13.89 -7.65
C ALA A 146 1.48 14.86 -8.63
N ARG A 147 0.16 15.05 -8.50
CA ARG A 147 -0.60 16.03 -9.27
C ARG A 147 -0.07 17.45 -9.03
N GLU A 148 0.16 17.84 -7.78
CA GLU A 148 0.73 19.15 -7.45
C GLU A 148 2.14 19.31 -8.03
N ALA A 149 2.95 18.27 -7.99
CA ALA A 149 4.29 18.26 -8.59
C ALA A 149 4.26 18.45 -10.12
N LEU A 150 3.24 17.91 -10.78
CA LEU A 150 3.05 17.99 -12.22
C LEU A 150 2.39 19.31 -12.66
N LEU A 151 1.58 19.94 -11.82
CA LEU A 151 0.87 21.18 -12.17
C LEU A 151 1.50 22.44 -11.57
N LEU A 152 2.34 22.30 -10.52
CA LEU A 152 2.83 23.38 -9.68
C LEU A 152 1.71 24.21 -9.04
N GLU A 153 0.62 23.55 -8.71
CA GLU A 153 -0.60 24.13 -8.15
C GLU A 153 -1.13 23.19 -7.06
N GLU A 154 -1.83 23.74 -6.07
CA GLU A 154 -2.49 22.92 -5.05
C GLU A 154 -3.59 22.05 -5.65
N ALA A 155 -3.65 20.80 -5.21
CA ALA A 155 -4.67 19.85 -5.63
C ALA A 155 -5.86 19.91 -4.65
N GLU A 156 -6.64 20.99 -4.72
CA GLU A 156 -7.78 21.20 -3.82
C GLU A 156 -8.75 20.00 -3.85
N GLY A 157 -9.14 19.52 -2.67
CA GLY A 157 -10.01 18.35 -2.51
C GLY A 157 -9.33 16.98 -2.65
N TRP A 158 -8.05 16.92 -3.04
CA TRP A 158 -7.33 15.65 -3.14
C TRP A 158 -6.78 15.15 -1.81
N GLY A 159 -6.61 16.03 -0.83
CA GLY A 159 -5.93 15.70 0.43
C GLY A 159 -4.44 15.42 0.24
N ALA A 160 -3.78 16.16 -0.65
CA ALA A 160 -2.34 16.03 -0.92
C ALA A 160 -1.46 16.45 0.26
N HIS A 161 -2.00 17.29 1.15
CA HIS A 161 -1.31 17.77 2.34
C HIS A 161 -1.49 16.81 3.53
N LEU A 162 -0.65 16.96 4.54
CA LEU A 162 -0.65 16.09 5.71
C LEU A 162 -1.88 16.32 6.59
N GLU A 163 -2.70 15.28 6.74
CA GLU A 163 -3.77 15.20 7.73
C GLU A 163 -3.21 14.55 9.00
N VAL A 164 -3.28 15.27 10.12
CA VAL A 164 -2.89 14.81 11.46
C VAL A 164 -3.96 15.22 12.46
N ASP A 165 -3.93 14.64 13.65
CA ASP A 165 -4.77 15.06 14.76
C ASP A 165 -4.56 16.56 15.05
N ALA A 166 -5.66 17.28 15.30
CA ALA A 166 -5.62 18.71 15.61
C ALA A 166 -4.76 19.02 16.84
N ALA A 167 -4.73 18.13 17.84
CA ALA A 167 -3.90 18.25 19.03
C ALA A 167 -2.40 18.08 18.73
N GLU A 168 -2.05 17.43 17.63
CA GLU A 168 -0.67 17.19 17.21
C GLU A 168 -0.19 18.14 16.10
N ARG A 169 -1.11 18.92 15.50
CA ARG A 169 -0.81 19.89 14.44
C ARG A 169 0.37 20.81 14.79
N GLU A 170 0.34 21.38 15.99
CA GLU A 170 1.35 22.35 16.42
C GLU A 170 2.76 21.75 16.49
N VAL A 171 2.90 20.46 16.84
CA VAL A 171 4.22 19.81 16.92
C VAL A 171 4.80 19.59 15.53
N VAL A 172 3.96 19.26 14.55
CA VAL A 172 4.36 19.09 13.15
C VAL A 172 4.73 20.44 12.53
N ASP A 173 3.86 21.45 12.68
CA ASP A 173 4.08 22.77 12.12
C ASP A 173 5.38 23.39 12.65
N ARG A 174 5.63 23.28 13.96
CA ARG A 174 6.87 23.76 14.58
C ARG A 174 8.12 23.12 13.97
N ARG A 175 8.05 21.83 13.63
CA ARG A 175 9.18 21.11 13.02
C ARG A 175 9.38 21.51 11.57
N LEU A 176 8.30 21.63 10.79
CA LEU A 176 8.37 22.03 9.40
C LEU A 176 8.78 23.49 9.23
N SER A 177 8.31 24.41 10.10
CA SER A 177 8.71 25.83 10.08
C SER A 177 10.18 26.07 10.47
N ALA A 178 10.87 25.08 11.03
CA ALA A 178 12.30 25.17 11.32
C ALA A 178 13.18 24.85 10.10
N LEU A 179 12.58 24.32 9.02
CA LEU A 179 13.28 24.05 7.77
C LEU A 179 13.54 25.36 7.01
N PRO A 180 14.65 25.43 6.25
CA PRO A 180 14.87 26.55 5.34
C PRO A 180 13.70 26.69 4.35
N GLU A 181 13.46 27.93 3.89
CA GLU A 181 12.54 28.16 2.79
C GLU A 181 13.09 27.51 1.51
N THR A 182 12.20 26.84 0.79
CA THR A 182 12.49 26.16 -0.47
C THR A 182 11.58 26.73 -1.55
N ASP A 183 12.04 26.75 -2.80
CA ASP A 183 11.19 27.19 -3.89
C ASP A 183 9.99 26.25 -4.09
N LEU A 184 8.88 26.78 -4.60
CA LEU A 184 7.64 26.03 -4.73
C LEU A 184 7.78 24.80 -5.66
N ALA A 185 8.63 24.89 -6.68
CA ALA A 185 8.82 23.80 -7.62
C ALA A 185 9.62 22.65 -7.02
N GLU A 186 10.53 22.93 -6.09
CA GLU A 186 11.27 21.95 -5.30
C GLU A 186 10.43 21.40 -4.15
N TYR A 187 9.58 22.22 -3.51
CA TYR A 187 8.65 21.79 -2.46
C TYR A 187 7.73 20.64 -2.91
N TYR A 188 7.21 20.72 -4.13
CA TYR A 188 6.29 19.69 -4.63
C TYR A 188 6.98 18.40 -5.11
N LEU A 189 8.31 18.35 -5.20
CA LEU A 189 8.99 17.18 -5.73
C LEU A 189 8.82 15.94 -4.83
N PRO A 190 8.72 14.74 -5.43
CA PRO A 190 8.65 13.47 -4.69
C PRO A 190 9.68 13.33 -3.57
N THR A 191 10.95 13.66 -3.79
CA THR A 191 11.98 13.61 -2.73
C THR A 191 11.65 14.56 -1.58
N THR A 192 11.32 15.82 -1.86
CA THR A 192 10.96 16.79 -0.81
C THR A 192 9.69 16.40 -0.07
N ARG A 193 8.67 15.87 -0.78
CA ARG A 193 7.45 15.35 -0.17
C ARG A 193 7.72 14.17 0.75
N PHE A 194 8.62 13.26 0.36
CA PHE A 194 9.09 12.18 1.23
C PHE A 194 9.73 12.74 2.51
N ASP A 195 10.64 13.72 2.40
CA ASP A 195 11.29 14.33 3.57
C ASP A 195 10.30 15.03 4.51
N VAL A 196 9.32 15.75 3.96
CA VAL A 196 8.25 16.40 4.73
C VAL A 196 7.44 15.36 5.53
N VAL A 197 7.09 14.23 4.90
CA VAL A 197 6.39 13.14 5.59
C VAL A 197 7.28 12.51 6.65
N GLN A 198 8.55 12.26 6.36
CA GLN A 198 9.50 11.70 7.31
C GLN A 198 9.63 12.58 8.56
N ILE A 199 9.82 13.88 8.38
CA ILE A 199 9.96 14.85 9.47
C ILE A 199 8.70 14.91 10.32
N ALA A 200 7.53 14.95 9.69
CA ALA A 200 6.26 14.94 10.40
C ALA A 200 6.07 13.63 11.18
N ALA A 201 6.28 12.48 10.54
CA ALA A 201 6.13 11.17 11.17
C ALA A 201 7.08 11.00 12.37
N ASP A 202 8.33 11.46 12.27
CA ASP A 202 9.29 11.36 13.35
C ASP A 202 8.96 12.31 14.51
N ALA A 203 8.45 13.51 14.22
CA ALA A 203 7.96 14.43 15.24
C ALA A 203 6.80 13.84 16.06
N LEU A 204 5.84 13.22 15.36
CA LEU A 204 4.69 12.55 15.98
C LEU A 204 5.11 11.32 16.79
N ARG A 205 6.02 10.49 16.26
CA ARG A 205 6.56 9.34 17.00
C ARG A 205 7.23 9.74 18.29
N GLU A 206 8.03 10.80 18.26
CA GLU A 206 8.70 11.31 19.46
C GLU A 206 7.68 11.79 20.50
N ARG A 207 6.65 12.52 20.05
CA ARG A 207 5.54 12.95 20.91
C ARG A 207 4.81 11.76 21.55
N MET A 208 4.48 10.73 20.77
CA MET A 208 3.82 9.52 21.26
C MET A 208 4.68 8.80 22.31
N ARG A 209 5.98 8.62 22.05
CA ARG A 209 6.91 8.02 23.03
C ARG A 209 6.98 8.82 24.33
N SER A 210 7.11 10.14 24.24
CA SER A 210 7.15 11.02 25.42
C SER A 210 5.86 11.00 26.24
N SER A 211 4.74 10.62 25.62
CA SER A 211 3.42 10.53 26.25
C SER A 211 3.05 9.09 26.68
N GLY A 212 3.97 8.13 26.55
CA GLY A 212 3.73 6.72 26.90
C GLY A 212 2.89 5.94 25.89
N LEU A 213 2.66 6.48 24.69
CA LEU A 213 1.85 5.89 23.63
C LEU A 213 2.69 5.28 22.50
N GLY A 214 3.99 5.07 22.69
CA GLY A 214 4.92 4.66 21.64
C GLY A 214 4.61 3.31 20.96
N ASP A 215 3.87 2.43 21.64
CA ASP A 215 3.48 1.12 21.14
C ASP A 215 2.10 1.10 20.47
N VAL A 216 1.36 2.21 20.54
CA VAL A 216 0.04 2.34 19.89
C VAL A 216 0.19 2.17 18.39
N LYS A 217 -0.73 1.40 17.80
CA LYS A 217 -0.89 1.26 16.35
C LYS A 217 -2.25 1.80 15.93
N PHE A 218 -2.26 2.39 14.76
CA PHE A 218 -3.48 2.86 14.10
C PHE A 218 -3.85 1.90 12.98
N ASP A 219 -5.13 1.60 12.85
CA ASP A 219 -5.70 0.83 11.76
C ASP A 219 -6.61 1.73 10.89
N GLN A 220 -7.22 1.17 9.84
CA GLN A 220 -8.08 1.96 8.97
C GLN A 220 -9.34 2.49 9.68
N GLY A 221 -9.80 1.84 10.75
CA GLY A 221 -10.95 2.24 11.54
C GLY A 221 -10.74 3.54 12.31
N ASP A 222 -9.49 3.87 12.67
CA ASP A 222 -9.15 5.11 13.38
C ASP A 222 -9.27 6.36 12.49
N TYR A 223 -9.17 6.21 11.17
CA TYR A 223 -9.22 7.30 10.18
C TYR A 223 -10.64 7.47 9.59
N LYS A 224 -11.66 7.45 10.44
CA LYS A 224 -13.09 7.60 10.05
C LYS A 224 -13.66 8.95 10.41
#